data_AF-A0A810PWR4-F1
#
_entry.id   AF-A0A810PWR4-F1
#
_cell.length_a   1.000
_cell.length_b   1.000
_cell.length_c   1.000
_cell.angle_alpha   90.00
_cell.angle_beta   90.00
_cell.angle_gamma   90.00
#
_symmetry.space_group_name_H-M   'P 1'
#
loop_
_entity.id
_entity.type
_entity.pdbx_description
1 polymer ?
#
loop_
_entity_poly.entity_id
_entity_poly.type
_entity_poly.pdbx_seq_one_letter_code
_entity_poly.pdbx_strand_id
1 'polypeptide(L)' 'MSKAELRKRAGLSSATFTKLRKNQEVNLSILLKIATVMDCNAGEMMDFIKDDTPVESTEP' A
#
# COMPACT_ATOMS: atom_id res chain seq x y z
N MET A 1 0.26 6.79 12.55
CA MET A 1 -0.50 5.62 13.06
C MET A 1 0.42 4.41 13.18
N SER A 2 0.15 3.44 14.06
CA SER A 2 0.95 2.20 14.09
C SER A 2 0.55 1.25 12.96
N LYS A 3 1.46 0.35 12.55
CA LYS A 3 1.19 -0.70 11.54
C LYS A 3 -0.01 -1.57 11.92
N ALA A 4 -0.13 -1.89 13.21
CA ALA A 4 -1.23 -2.69 13.73
C ALA A 4 -2.57 -1.94 13.68
N GLU A 5 -2.54 -0.63 13.94
CA GLU A 5 -3.72 0.23 13.87
C GLU A 5 -4.22 0.39 12.43
N LEU A 6 -3.31 0.60 11.46
CA LEU A 6 -3.66 0.63 10.04
C LEU A 6 -4.34 -0.66 9.60
N ARG A 7 -3.76 -1.83 9.94
CA ARG A 7 -4.34 -3.14 9.62
C ARG A 7 -5.76 -3.29 10.15
N LYS A 8 -6.00 -2.84 11.39
CA LYS A 8 -7.30 -2.93 12.05
C LYS A 8 -8.32 -1.98 11.40
N ARG A 9 -7.95 -0.71 11.18
CA ARG A 9 -8.81 0.29 10.56
C ARG A 9 -9.16 -0.03 9.12
N ALA A 10 -8.19 -0.51 8.34
CA ALA A 10 -8.39 -0.88 6.94
C ALA A 10 -9.08 -2.25 6.78
N GLY A 11 -9.43 -2.94 7.88
CA GLY A 11 -10.09 -4.24 7.83
C GLY A 11 -9.27 -5.29 7.06
N LEU A 12 -7.95 -5.27 7.22
CA LEU A 12 -7.03 -6.16 6.52
C LEU A 12 -6.77 -7.42 7.32
N SER A 13 -6.82 -8.57 6.63
CA SER A 13 -6.41 -9.84 7.22
C SER A 13 -4.91 -9.84 7.53
N SER A 14 -4.50 -10.65 8.49
CA SER A 14 -3.07 -10.84 8.81
C SER A 14 -2.28 -11.36 7.60
N ALA A 15 -2.90 -12.21 6.76
CA ALA A 15 -2.29 -12.74 5.55
C ALA A 15 -2.04 -11.63 4.52
N THR A 16 -3.05 -10.78 4.25
CA THR A 16 -2.92 -9.62 3.35
C THR A 16 -1.85 -8.66 3.83
N PHE A 17 -1.83 -8.36 5.13
CA PHE A 17 -0.83 -7.47 5.70
C PHE A 17 0.59 -8.04 5.61
N THR A 18 0.73 -9.37 5.68
CA THR A 18 2.00 -10.07 5.46
C THR A 18 2.47 -9.96 4.02
N LYS A 19 1.56 -10.05 3.04
CA LYS A 19 1.89 -9.83 1.62
C LYS A 19 2.45 -8.44 1.37
N LEU A 20 1.76 -7.42 1.87
CA LEU A 20 2.22 -6.01 1.80
C LEU A 20 3.63 -5.86 2.40
N ARG A 21 3.89 -6.48 3.55
CA ARG A 21 5.22 -6.43 4.20
C ARG A 21 6.32 -7.12 3.39
N LYS A 22 5.96 -8.11 2.57
CA LYS A 22 6.89 -8.87 1.72
C LYS A 22 6.97 -8.32 0.30
N ASN A 23 6.41 -7.13 0.03
CA ASN A 23 6.29 -6.55 -1.31
C ASN A 23 5.66 -7.51 -2.32
N GLN A 24 4.65 -8.27 -1.87
CA GLN A 24 3.91 -9.20 -2.73
C GLN A 24 2.63 -8.54 -3.24
N GLU A 25 2.18 -9.02 -4.41
CA GLU A 25 0.95 -8.58 -5.04
C GLU A 25 -0.28 -8.73 -4.14
N VAL A 26 -1.13 -7.71 -4.19
CA VAL A 26 -2.43 -7.66 -3.50
C VAL A 26 -3.50 -7.24 -4.49
N ASN A 27 -4.75 -7.55 -4.14
CA ASN A 27 -5.90 -7.13 -4.93
C ASN A 27 -6.12 -5.60 -4.80
N LEU A 28 -6.57 -4.94 -5.87
CA LEU A 28 -6.89 -3.51 -5.88
C LEU A 28 -7.85 -3.07 -4.77
N SER A 29 -8.77 -3.94 -4.35
CA SER A 29 -9.67 -3.70 -3.20
C SER A 29 -8.93 -3.43 -1.89
N ILE A 30 -7.71 -3.96 -1.71
CA ILE A 30 -6.87 -3.72 -0.53
C ILE A 30 -6.33 -2.28 -0.55
N LEU A 31 -5.93 -1.81 -1.73
CA LEU A 31 -5.44 -0.45 -1.93
C LEU A 31 -6.55 0.56 -1.65
N LEU A 32 -7.77 0.30 -2.13
CA LEU A 32 -8.95 1.11 -1.82
C LEU A 32 -9.20 1.21 -0.30
N LYS A 33 -9.11 0.10 0.43
CA LYS A 33 -9.30 0.10 1.89
C LYS A 33 -8.25 0.94 2.63
N ILE A 34 -7.00 0.91 2.16
CA ILE A 34 -5.91 1.72 2.74
C ILE A 34 -6.15 3.20 2.41
N ALA A 35 -6.51 3.51 1.17
CA ALA A 35 -6.84 4.85 0.69
C ALA A 35 -7.96 5.49 1.51
N THR A 36 -9.05 4.75 1.79
CA THR A 36 -10.14 5.21 2.66
C THR A 36 -9.68 5.53 4.08
N VAL A 37 -8.72 4.79 4.62
CA VAL A 37 -8.20 5.04 5.99
C VAL A 37 -7.22 6.20 6.02
N MET A 38 -6.48 6.41 4.94
CA MET A 38 -5.50 7.49 4.79
C MET A 38 -6.11 8.79 4.26
N ASP A 39 -7.39 8.77 3.89
CA ASP A 39 -8.12 9.90 3.29
C ASP A 39 -7.40 10.48 2.07
N CYS A 40 -6.86 9.60 1.23
CA CYS A 40 -6.16 9.96 0.01
C CYS A 40 -6.62 9.12 -1.18
N ASN A 41 -6.29 9.56 -2.39
CA ASN A 41 -6.56 8.77 -3.60
C ASN A 41 -5.47 7.70 -3.81
N ALA A 42 -5.82 6.60 -4.47
CA ALA A 42 -4.88 5.56 -4.87
C ALA A 42 -3.71 6.11 -5.73
N GLY A 43 -3.96 7.13 -6.56
CA GLY A 43 -2.93 7.77 -7.38
C GLY A 43 -1.94 8.65 -6.60
N GLU A 44 -2.24 9.03 -5.37
CA GLU A 44 -1.30 9.77 -4.51
C GLU A 44 -0.37 8.83 -3.71
N MET A 45 -0.68 7.53 -3.67
CA MET A 45 0.09 6.53 -2.93
C MET A 45 0.82 5.51 -3.81
N MET A 46 0.52 5.46 -5.11
CA MET A 46 1.05 4.45 -6.02
C MET A 46 1.53 5.08 -7.31
N ASP A 47 2.74 4.67 -7.69
CA ASP A 47 3.31 4.91 -9.01
C ASP A 47 3.36 3.61 -9.80
N PHE A 48 3.05 3.71 -11.09
CA PHE A 48 3.27 2.61 -12.03
C PHE A 48 4.73 2.64 -12.46
N ILE A 49 5.54 1.78 -11.85
CA ILE A 49 6.95 1.62 -12.18
C ILE A 49 7.08 0.50 -13.20
N LYS A 50 7.90 0.67 -14.24
CA LYS A 50 8.26 -0.43 -15.15
C LYS A 50 9.34 -1.27 -14.46
N ASP A 51 9.29 -2.59 -14.60
CA ASP A 51 10.26 -3.48 -13.93
C ASP A 51 11.73 -3.16 -14.28
N ASP A 52 11.97 -2.52 -15.42
CA ASP A 52 13.31 -2.10 -15.88
C ASP A 52 13.71 -0.67 -15.49
N THR A 53 12.85 0.10 -14.82
CA THR A 53 13.21 1.44 -14.33
C THR A 53 13.89 1.33 -12.97
N PRO A 54 15.16 1.78 -12.82
CA PRO A 54 15.77 1.92 -11.50
C PRO A 54 14.89 2.88 -10.71
N VAL A 55 14.49 2.48 -9.50
CA VAL A 55 13.83 3.39 -8.56
C VAL A 55 14.87 4.42 -8.14
N GLU A 56 15.02 5.48 -8.93
CA GLU A 56 15.73 6.67 -8.52
C GLU A 56 14.89 7.33 -7.43
N SER A 57 15.30 7.13 -6.18
CA SER A 57 14.86 7.87 -5.01
C SER A 57 15.11 9.36 -5.23
N THR A 58 14.20 10.02 -5.94
CA THR A 58 14.18 11.47 -6.09
C THR A 58 13.25 12.03 -5.02
N GLU A 59 13.82 12.26 -3.83
CA GLU A 59 13.41 13.36 -2.96
C GLU A 59 14.42 14.50 -3.20
N PRO A 60 13.94 15.77 -3.23
CA PRO A 60 13.58 16.48 -2.01
C PRO A 60 12.15 17.06 -1.97
#